data_AF-A0A2E0X4D0-F1
#
_entry.id   AF-A0A2E0X4D0-F1
#
_cell.length_a   1.000
_cell.length_b   1.000
_cell.length_c   1.000
_cell.angle_alpha   90.00
_cell.angle_beta   90.00
_cell.angle_gamma   90.00
#
_symmetry.space_group_name_H-M   'P 1'
#
loop_
_entity.id
_entity.type
_entity.pdbx_description
1 polymer ?
#
loop_
_entity_poly.entity_id
_entity_poly.type
_entity_poly.pdbx_seq_one_letter_code
_entity_poly.pdbx_strand_id
1 'polypeptide(L)'
;MTYPVVTRMLTIAEAAERLGYTVKGLRNIVDRSRARAQGRPVRGPVIKFMQVSRKSPILFREEWIEEFIDACTIDPHGATPAPSVQRAGKKMPPLQIEPTSGLDAQFFNV
;
A
#
# COMPACT_ATOMS: atom_id res chain seq x y z
N MET A 1 14.61 -31.75 -2.39
CA MET A 1 15.20 -31.04 -3.54
C MET A 1 15.21 -29.56 -3.21
N THR A 2 16.36 -29.04 -2.80
CA THR A 2 16.52 -27.62 -2.47
C THR A 2 16.98 -26.94 -3.75
N TYR A 3 16.08 -26.23 -4.43
CA TYR A 3 16.48 -25.42 -5.59
C TYR A 3 17.41 -24.32 -5.08
N PRO A 4 18.55 -24.05 -5.75
CA PRO A 4 19.31 -22.85 -5.44
C PRO A 4 18.37 -21.66 -5.64
N VAL A 5 18.13 -20.89 -4.59
CA VAL A 5 17.44 -19.59 -4.70
C VAL A 5 18.40 -18.70 -5.48
N VAL A 6 18.32 -18.77 -6.80
CA VAL A 6 19.09 -17.90 -7.67
C VAL A 6 18.59 -16.50 -7.36
N THR A 7 19.43 -15.69 -6.70
CA THR A 7 19.06 -14.32 -6.34
C THR A 7 19.12 -13.47 -7.60
N ARG A 8 18.14 -13.67 -8.48
CA ARG A 8 18.03 -12.92 -9.73
C ARG A 8 17.42 -11.56 -9.40
N MET A 9 18.13 -10.52 -9.82
CA MET A 9 17.61 -9.16 -9.83
C MET A 9 16.89 -8.93 -11.16
N LEU A 10 15.65 -8.47 -11.07
CA LEU A 10 14.77 -8.18 -12.18
C LEU A 10 14.60 -6.65 -12.31
N THR A 11 14.61 -6.18 -13.54
CA THR A 11 14.21 -4.80 -13.85
C THR A 11 12.70 -4.63 -13.70
N ILE A 12 12.23 -3.39 -13.66
CA ILE A 12 10.78 -3.11 -13.65
C ILE A 12 10.05 -3.65 -14.89
N ALA A 13 10.72 -3.76 -16.04
CA ALA A 13 10.13 -4.32 -17.25
C ALA A 13 9.91 -5.83 -17.08
N GLU A 14 10.95 -6.56 -16.71
CA GLU A 14 10.88 -8.01 -16.49
C GLU A 14 9.89 -8.38 -15.37
N ALA A 15 9.88 -7.61 -14.27
CA ALA A 15 8.93 -7.82 -13.19
C ALA A 15 7.48 -7.54 -13.62
N ALA A 16 7.26 -6.54 -14.48
CA ALA A 16 5.93 -6.24 -15.00
C ALA A 16 5.42 -7.36 -15.91
N GLU A 17 6.26 -7.86 -16.81
CA GLU A 17 5.94 -8.99 -17.69
C GLU A 17 5.58 -10.25 -16.87
N ARG A 18 6.38 -10.57 -15.86
CA ARG A 18 6.14 -11.76 -15.02
C ARG A 18 4.84 -11.69 -14.21
N LEU A 19 4.46 -10.49 -13.79
CA LEU A 19 3.21 -10.26 -13.06
C LEU A 19 2.00 -10.00 -13.98
N GLY A 20 2.20 -9.94 -15.30
CA GLY A 20 1.14 -9.57 -16.24
C GLY A 20 0.68 -8.10 -16.11
N TYR A 21 1.52 -7.21 -15.60
CA TYR A 21 1.26 -5.77 -15.51
C TYR A 21 1.91 -5.01 -16.68
N THR A 22 1.38 -3.83 -16.95
CA THR A 22 2.14 -2.83 -17.71
C THR A 22 3.23 -2.21 -16.81
N VAL A 23 4.33 -1.76 -17.42
CA VAL A 23 5.42 -1.05 -16.69
C VAL A 23 4.87 0.14 -15.90
N LYS A 24 3.94 0.90 -16.49
CA LYS A 24 3.26 2.02 -15.81
C LYS A 24 2.44 1.55 -14.61
N GLY A 25 1.69 0.45 -14.75
CA GLY A 25 0.93 -0.16 -13.66
C GLY A 25 1.82 -0.59 -12.50
N LEU A 26 2.93 -1.26 -12.79
CA LEU A 26 3.89 -1.67 -11.77
C LEU A 26 4.54 -0.45 -11.09
N ARG A 27 4.86 0.61 -11.84
CA ARG A 27 5.39 1.86 -11.28
C ARG A 27 4.43 2.51 -10.28
N ASN A 28 3.12 2.46 -10.53
CA ASN A 28 2.11 2.93 -9.58
C ASN A 28 2.08 2.08 -8.29
N ILE A 29 2.34 0.78 -8.37
CA ILE A 29 2.47 -0.09 -7.18
C ILE A 29 3.74 0.32 -6.40
N VAL A 30 4.85 0.58 -7.07
CA VAL A 30 6.09 1.06 -6.43
C VAL A 30 5.88 2.40 -5.73
N ASP A 31 5.21 3.35 -6.38
CA ASP A 31 4.97 4.67 -5.78
C ASP A 31 4.06 4.57 -4.55
N ARG A 32 3.05 3.68 -4.55
CA ARG A 32 2.27 3.34 -3.35
C ARG A 32 3.13 2.70 -2.26
N SER A 33 4.01 1.78 -2.63
CA SER A 33 4.91 1.11 -1.69
C SER A 33 5.85 2.12 -1.02
N ARG A 34 6.37 3.08 -1.78
CA ARG A 34 7.17 4.20 -1.25
C ARG A 34 6.36 5.10 -0.32
N ALA A 35 5.12 5.44 -0.69
CA ALA A 35 4.24 6.24 0.16
C ALA A 35 3.93 5.52 1.49
N ARG A 36 3.72 4.20 1.47
CA ARG A 36 3.54 3.38 2.67
C ARG A 36 4.79 3.39 3.56
N ALA A 37 5.97 3.25 2.98
CA ALA A 37 7.24 3.31 3.71
C ALA A 37 7.48 4.69 4.37
N GLN A 38 6.87 5.75 3.83
CA GLN A 38 6.87 7.10 4.41
C GLN A 38 5.75 7.32 5.43
N GLY A 39 5.01 6.28 5.83
CA GLY A 39 3.93 6.36 6.80
C GLY A 39 2.61 6.93 6.25
N ARG A 40 2.50 7.15 4.93
CA ARG A 40 1.25 7.61 4.32
C ARG A 40 0.25 6.47 4.21
N PRO A 41 -1.05 6.70 4.47
CA PRO A 41 -2.06 5.70 4.22
C PRO A 41 -2.16 5.42 2.71
N VAL A 42 -2.10 4.16 2.32
CA VAL A 42 -2.25 3.73 0.93
C VAL A 42 -3.32 2.65 0.82
N ARG A 43 -4.03 2.63 -0.32
CA ARG A 43 -5.01 1.61 -0.64
C ARG A 43 -4.47 0.67 -1.73
N GLY A 44 -4.67 -0.62 -1.51
CA GLY A 44 -4.33 -1.68 -2.47
C GLY A 44 -2.92 -2.26 -2.28
N PRO A 45 -2.45 -3.04 -3.27
CA PRO A 45 -1.23 -3.82 -3.15
C PRO A 45 0.02 -2.94 -3.04
N VAL A 46 1.00 -3.45 -2.28
CA VAL A 46 2.35 -2.91 -2.19
C VAL A 46 3.34 -4.05 -2.40
N ILE A 47 4.50 -3.72 -2.94
CA ILE A 47 5.55 -4.68 -3.29
C ILE A 47 6.89 -4.21 -2.72
N LYS A 48 7.75 -5.17 -2.36
CA LYS A 48 9.13 -4.87 -1.99
C LYS A 48 9.93 -4.52 -3.25
N PHE A 49 10.78 -3.51 -3.17
CA PHE A 49 11.63 -3.08 -4.27
C PHE A 49 12.92 -2.47 -3.73
N MET A 50 13.96 -2.46 -4.56
CA MET A 50 15.25 -1.84 -4.26
C MET A 50 15.47 -0.67 -5.20
N GLN A 51 15.86 0.48 -4.63
CA GLN A 51 16.24 1.65 -5.39
C GLN A 51 17.26 2.47 -4.60
N VAL A 52 18.47 2.64 -5.14
CA VAL A 52 19.58 3.34 -4.46
C VAL A 52 19.32 4.85 -4.37
N SER A 53 18.79 5.44 -5.44
CA SER A 53 18.43 6.86 -5.49
C SER A 53 17.18 7.07 -6.34
N ARG A 54 16.51 8.22 -6.22
CA ARG A 54 15.29 8.54 -7.01
C ARG A 54 15.49 8.42 -8.53
N LYS A 55 16.71 8.62 -9.03
CA LYS A 55 17.06 8.54 -10.46
C LYS A 55 17.60 7.17 -10.86
N SER A 56 17.94 6.32 -9.89
CA SER A 56 18.44 4.98 -10.14
C SER A 56 17.32 4.04 -10.63
N PRO A 57 17.66 3.00 -11.40
CA PRO A 57 16.70 1.98 -11.81
C PRO A 57 16.07 1.31 -10.59
N ILE A 58 14.82 0.91 -10.76
CA ILE A 58 14.08 0.12 -9.76
C ILE A 58 14.37 -1.34 -10.05
N LEU A 59 14.82 -2.05 -9.02
CA LEU A 59 15.16 -3.46 -9.09
C LEU A 59 14.27 -4.26 -8.14
N PHE A 60 13.95 -5.48 -8.54
CA PHE A 60 13.16 -6.42 -7.76
C PHE A 60 13.95 -7.70 -7.60
N ARG A 61 13.89 -8.30 -6.42
CA ARG A 61 14.37 -9.66 -6.28
C ARG A 61 13.26 -10.62 -6.66
N GLU A 62 13.63 -11.73 -7.28
CA GLU A 62 12.68 -12.76 -7.70
C GLU A 62 11.80 -13.25 -6.54
N GLU A 63 12.39 -13.46 -5.36
CA GLU A 63 11.64 -13.89 -4.18
C GLU A 63 10.57 -12.89 -3.74
N TRP A 64 10.78 -11.58 -3.96
CA TRP A 64 9.79 -10.56 -3.61
C TRP A 64 8.62 -10.54 -4.57
N ILE A 65 8.84 -10.94 -5.83
CA ILE A 65 7.77 -11.08 -6.82
C ILE A 65 6.90 -12.28 -6.44
N GLU A 66 7.51 -13.40 -6.06
CA GLU A 66 6.79 -14.61 -5.63
C GLU A 66 5.99 -14.36 -4.36
N GLU A 67 6.60 -13.77 -3.31
CA GLU A 67 5.88 -13.37 -2.10
C GLU A 67 4.68 -12.44 -2.40
N PHE A 68 4.84 -11.55 -3.39
CA PHE A 68 3.78 -10.65 -3.79
C PHE A 68 2.62 -11.38 -4.49
N ILE A 69 2.94 -12.36 -5.35
CA ILE A 69 1.96 -13.23 -6.00
C ILE A 69 1.19 -14.00 -4.94
N ASP A 70 1.89 -14.66 -4.02
CA ASP A 70 1.26 -15.44 -2.95
C ASP A 70 0.34 -14.57 -2.08
N ALA A 71 0.79 -13.37 -1.71
CA ALA A 71 -0.01 -12.43 -0.92
C ALA A 71 -1.24 -11.88 -1.65
N CYS A 72 -1.22 -11.87 -2.98
CA CYS A 72 -2.34 -11.39 -3.81
C CYS A 72 -3.19 -12.51 -4.40
N THR A 73 -2.79 -13.76 -4.26
CA THR A 73 -3.50 -14.92 -4.79
C THR A 73 -4.62 -15.30 -3.83
N ILE A 74 -5.83 -15.47 -4.36
CA ILE A 74 -6.99 -15.95 -3.62
C ILE A 74 -7.24 -17.38 -4.08
N ASP A 75 -7.06 -18.34 -3.18
CA ASP A 75 -7.41 -19.73 -3.44
C ASP A 75 -8.93 -19.92 -3.22
N PRO A 76 -9.71 -20.27 -4.25
CA PRO A 76 -11.15 -20.49 -4.13
C PRO A 76 -11.52 -21.73 -3.30
N HIS A 77 -10.58 -22.66 -3.08
CA HIS A 77 -10.79 -23.89 -2.31
C HIS A 77 -10.04 -23.88 -0.96
N GLY A 78 -9.09 -22.96 -0.80
CA GLY A 78 -8.35 -22.72 0.43
C GLY A 78 -9.16 -21.88 1.42
N ALA A 79 -10.03 -22.51 2.20
CA ALA A 79 -10.67 -21.86 3.34
C ALA A 79 -9.63 -21.51 4.43
N THR A 80 -9.06 -20.30 4.40
CA THR A 80 -8.38 -19.69 5.58
C THR A 80 -8.49 -18.16 5.50
N PRO A 81 -8.66 -17.47 6.64
CA PRO A 81 -9.45 -16.26 6.74
C PRO A 81 -8.71 -15.05 6.17
N ALA A 82 -9.51 -14.04 5.81
CA ALA A 82 -9.06 -12.72 5.44
C ALA A 82 -7.88 -12.26 6.33
N PRO A 83 -6.87 -11.57 5.78
CA PRO A 83 -5.87 -10.95 6.62
C PRO A 83 -6.62 -10.03 7.59
N SER A 84 -6.55 -10.38 8.88
CA SER A 84 -7.01 -9.53 9.97
C SER A 84 -6.15 -8.28 9.92
N VAL A 85 -6.60 -7.29 9.14
CA VAL A 85 -6.17 -5.91 9.29
C VAL A 85 -6.70 -5.54 10.66
N GLN A 86 -5.86 -5.74 11.67
CA GLN A 86 -6.06 -5.19 13.00
C GLN A 86 -6.31 -3.70 12.79
N ARG A 87 -7.59 -3.31 12.82
CA ARG A 87 -7.98 -1.92 13.01
C ARG A 87 -7.49 -1.57 14.40
N ALA A 88 -6.26 -1.11 14.49
CA ALA A 88 -5.77 -0.40 15.67
C ALA A 88 -6.77 0.73 15.91
N GLY A 89 -7.56 0.58 16.98
CA GLY A 89 -8.54 1.55 17.39
C GLY A 89 -7.84 2.89 17.63
N LYS A 90 -7.96 3.80 16.67
CA LYS A 90 -7.74 5.22 16.93
C LYS A 90 -8.94 5.68 17.75
N LYS A 91 -8.77 5.71 19.07
CA LYS A 91 -9.51 6.64 19.92
C LYS A 91 -9.30 8.03 19.32
N MET A 92 -10.34 8.58 18.71
CA MET A 92 -10.35 9.98 18.31
C MET A 92 -10.28 10.82 19.59
N PRO A 93 -9.39 11.83 19.70
CA PRO A 93 -9.54 12.83 20.74
C PRO A 93 -10.83 13.61 20.47
N PRO A 94 -11.62 13.98 21.51
CA PRO A 94 -12.81 14.77 21.31
C PRO A 94 -12.42 16.14 20.75
N LEU A 95 -13.02 16.49 19.61
CA LEU A 95 -12.96 17.84 19.06
C LEU A 95 -13.64 18.77 20.07
N GLN A 96 -12.85 19.57 20.80
CA GLN A 96 -13.38 20.73 21.51
C GLN A 96 -13.88 21.73 20.46
N ILE A 97 -15.19 21.79 20.29
CA ILE A 97 -15.86 22.82 19.51
C ILE A 97 -15.93 24.04 20.43
N GLU A 98 -14.98 24.95 20.29
CA GLU A 98 -15.12 26.30 20.82
C GLU A 98 -16.19 27.05 20.00
N PRO A 99 -17.30 27.51 20.61
CA PRO A 99 -18.28 28.33 19.93
C PRO A 99 -17.75 29.76 19.86
N THR A 100 -17.05 30.09 18.77
CA THR A 100 -16.71 31.48 18.46
C THR A 100 -17.81 32.11 17.58
N SER A 101 -18.29 33.25 18.07
CA SER A 101 -19.01 34.32 17.36
C SER A 101 -20.46 34.08 16.92
N GLY A 102 -21.36 34.51 17.80
CA GLY A 102 -22.12 35.75 17.60
C GLY A 102 -23.17 35.75 16.49
N LEU A 103 -24.44 35.58 16.86
CA LEU A 103 -25.54 36.29 16.22
C LEU A 103 -26.63 36.56 17.27
N ASP A 104 -26.93 37.85 17.44
CA ASP A 104 -27.86 38.45 18.39
C ASP A 104 -29.26 37.81 18.41
N ALA A 105 -29.70 37.43 19.60
CA ALA A 105 -31.10 37.12 19.90
C ALA A 105 -31.83 38.38 20.36
N GLN A 106 -32.05 39.31 19.43
CA GLN A 106 -33.07 40.35 19.57
C GLN A 106 -33.88 40.35 18.28
N PHE A 107 -35.20 40.52 18.41
CA PHE A 107 -36.24 40.43 17.37
C PHE A 107 -36.71 39.00 17.06
N PHE A 108 -37.70 38.52 17.81
CA PHE A 108 -39.07 38.46 17.30
C PHE A 108 -40.04 38.31 18.48
N ASN A 109 -40.87 39.32 18.65
CA ASN A 109 -41.97 39.40 19.60
C ASN A 109 -43.27 39.30 18.79
N VAL A 110 -44.02 38.20 18.94
CA VAL A 110 -45.49 38.10 18.81
C VAL A 110 -45.95 36.95 19.67
#